data_AF-E9PJG1-F1
#
_entry.id   AF-E9PJG1-F1
#
_cell.length_a   1.000
_cell.length_b   1.000
_cell.length_c   1.000
_cell.angle_alpha   90.00
_cell.angle_beta   90.00
_cell.angle_gamma   90.00
#
_symmetry.space_group_name_H-M   'P 1'
#
loop_
_entity.id
_entity.type
_entity.pdbx_description
1 polymer ?
#
loop_
_entity_poly.entity_id
_entity_poly.type
_entity_poly.pdbx_seq_one_letter_code
_entity_poly.pdbx_strand_id
1 'polypeptide(L)' 'MDPTVDPCHDFFSYACGGWIKANPVPDGHSRWGTFSNLWEHNQAIIKHLLENSTASVSEAERKAQVYYRACMNETRI' A
#
# COMPACT_ATOMS: atom_id res chain seq x y z
N MET A 1 19.64 1.24 -6.35
CA MET A 1 20.75 1.96 -7.00
C MET A 1 21.12 1.28 -8.30
N ASP A 2 21.56 2.06 -9.28
CA ASP A 2 22.16 1.64 -10.54
C ASP A 2 23.56 2.27 -10.66
N PRO A 3 24.63 1.57 -10.23
CA PRO A 3 25.96 2.14 -10.16
C PRO A 3 26.61 2.37 -11.53
N THR A 4 25.97 1.96 -12.63
CA THR A 4 26.48 2.21 -13.99
C THR A 4 26.14 3.61 -14.49
N VAL A 5 25.33 4.38 -13.76
CA VAL A 5 24.94 5.76 -14.08
C VAL A 5 25.84 6.73 -13.32
N ASP A 6 26.35 7.76 -13.98
CA ASP A 6 27.09 8.83 -13.28
C ASP A 6 26.12 9.68 -12.43
N PRO A 7 26.27 9.71 -11.09
CA PRO A 7 25.39 10.47 -10.21
C PRO A 7 25.44 11.99 -10.43
N CYS A 8 26.53 12.53 -10.99
CA CYS A 8 26.64 13.96 -11.28
C CYS A 8 25.76 14.39 -12.47
N HIS A 9 25.40 13.45 -13.34
CA HIS A 9 24.59 13.69 -14.53
C HIS A 9 23.12 13.29 -14.33
N ASP A 10 22.86 12.15 -13.68
CA ASP A 10 21.49 11.69 -13.35
C ASP A 10 21.48 10.96 -12.00
N PHE A 11 21.37 11.74 -10.94
CA PHE A 11 21.32 11.22 -9.58
C PHE A 11 20.09 10.34 -9.32
N PHE A 12 18.96 10.60 -10.00
CA PHE A 12 17.75 9.82 -9.79
C PHE A 12 17.90 8.40 -10.34
N SER A 13 18.39 8.25 -11.57
CA SER A 13 18.65 6.93 -12.15
C SER A 13 19.75 6.19 -11.40
N TYR A 14 20.81 6.89 -10.94
CA TYR A 14 21.83 6.29 -10.08
C TYR A 14 21.23 5.76 -8.75
N ALA A 15 20.41 6.56 -8.06
CA ALA A 15 19.86 6.16 -6.76
C ALA A 15 18.76 5.08 -6.92
N CYS A 16 17.85 5.26 -7.88
CA CYS A 16 16.58 4.53 -7.97
C CYS A 16 16.52 3.53 -9.13
N GLY A 17 17.38 3.63 -10.15
CA GLY A 17 17.27 2.89 -11.41
C GLY A 17 17.20 1.37 -11.24
N GLY A 18 18.03 0.80 -10.36
CA GLY A 18 17.97 -0.63 -10.04
C GLY A 18 16.65 -1.06 -9.39
N TRP A 19 16.04 -0.19 -8.56
CA TRP A 19 14.73 -0.48 -7.96
C TRP A 19 13.63 -0.42 -9.03
N ILE A 20 13.64 0.59 -9.90
CA ILE A 20 12.66 0.75 -10.99
C ILE A 20 12.67 -0.49 -11.90
N LYS A 21 13.86 -0.98 -12.28
CA LYS A 21 14.01 -2.18 -13.11
C LYS A 21 13.41 -3.44 -12.46
N ALA A 22 13.53 -3.56 -11.14
CA ALA A 22 13.04 -4.72 -10.38
C ALA A 22 11.56 -4.61 -9.96
N ASN A 23 10.96 -3.42 -10.05
CA ASN A 23 9.62 -3.14 -9.51
C ASN A 23 8.77 -2.41 -10.57
N PRO A 24 8.31 -3.12 -11.61
CA PRO A 24 7.36 -2.55 -12.56
C PRO A 24 6.05 -2.16 -11.86
N VAL A 25 5.30 -1.23 -12.45
CA VAL A 25 4.01 -0.81 -11.91
C VAL A 25 3.03 -1.99 -11.97
N PRO A 26 2.50 -2.48 -10.82
CA PRO A 26 1.54 -3.57 -10.81
C PRO A 26 0.21 -3.16 -11.43
N ASP A 27 -0.58 -4.15 -11.86
CA ASP A 27 -1.95 -3.90 -12.32
C ASP A 27 -2.78 -3.20 -11.23
N GLY A 28 -3.73 -2.38 -11.67
CA GLY A 28 -4.56 -1.57 -10.78
C GLY A 28 -3.85 -0.35 -10.17
N HIS A 29 -2.57 -0.13 -10.46
CA HIS A 29 -1.82 1.02 -9.98
C HIS A 29 -1.43 1.95 -11.13
N SER A 30 -1.53 3.27 -10.89
CA SER A 30 -1.04 4.29 -11.84
C SER A 30 0.42 4.68 -11.57
N ARG A 31 0.94 4.38 -10.39
CA ARG A 31 2.32 4.67 -9.96
C ARG A 31 2.83 3.66 -8.95
N TRP A 32 4.13 3.36 -9.02
CA TRP A 32 4.77 2.46 -8.09
C TRP A 32 6.10 3.01 -7.58
N GLY A 33 6.24 3.03 -6.27
CA GLY A 33 7.38 3.59 -5.57
C GLY A 33 7.46 3.05 -4.15
N THR A 34 8.49 3.45 -3.41
CA THR A 34 8.67 3.07 -2.00
C THR A 34 7.47 3.45 -1.13
N PHE A 35 6.86 4.62 -1.37
CA PHE A 35 5.64 5.04 -0.68
C PHE A 35 4.41 4.21 -1.06
N SER A 36 4.31 3.72 -2.30
CA SER A 36 3.22 2.80 -2.67
C SER A 36 3.34 1.50 -1.89
N ASN A 37 4.56 0.95 -1.76
CA ASN A 37 4.80 -0.25 -0.97
C ASN A 37 4.43 -0.06 0.51
N LEU A 38 4.84 1.06 1.12
CA LEU A 38 4.48 1.40 2.49
C LEU A 38 2.95 1.55 2.65
N TRP A 39 2.30 2.18 1.68
CA TRP A 39 0.84 2.32 1.66
C TRP A 39 0.14 0.97 1.64
N GLU A 40 0.50 0.07 0.72
CA GLU A 40 -0.06 -1.28 0.63
C GLU A 40 0.12 -2.07 1.93
N HIS A 41 1.30 -1.98 2.56
CA HIS A 41 1.53 -2.61 3.85
C HIS A 41 0.60 -2.06 4.94
N ASN A 42 0.43 -0.74 5.00
CA ASN A 42 -0.50 -0.11 5.95
C ASN A 42 -1.95 -0.51 5.67
N GLN A 43 -2.37 -0.57 4.40
CA GLN A 43 -3.72 -1.01 4.04
C GLN A 43 -3.97 -2.46 4.47
N ALA A 44 -2.98 -3.34 4.32
CA ALA A 44 -3.07 -4.72 4.78
C ALA A 44 -3.26 -4.81 6.32
N ILE A 45 -2.54 -3.99 7.09
CA ILE A 45 -2.70 -3.92 8.54
C ILE A 45 -4.08 -3.38 8.90
N ILE A 46 -4.51 -2.27 8.29
CA ILE A 46 -5.83 -1.66 8.55
C ILE A 46 -6.94 -2.65 8.22
N LYS A 47 -6.86 -3.34 7.08
CA LYS A 47 -7.78 -4.41 6.71
C LYS A 47 -7.85 -5.49 7.78
N HIS A 48 -6.70 -5.98 8.24
CA HIS A 48 -6.64 -7.00 9.29
C HIS A 48 -7.33 -6.53 10.59
N LEU A 49 -7.12 -5.28 11.00
CA LEU A 49 -7.76 -4.70 12.20
C LEU A 49 -9.27 -4.50 12.03
N LEU A 50 -9.73 -4.21 10.81
CA LEU A 50 -11.16 -4.04 10.53
C LEU A 50 -11.91 -5.36 10.41
N GLU A 51 -11.23 -6.43 9.96
CA GLU A 51 -11.79 -7.77 9.83
C GLU A 51 -11.80 -8.52 11.18
N ASN A 52 -10.75 -8.36 11.98
CA ASN A 52 -10.60 -9.10 13.24
C ASN A 52 -10.99 -8.24 14.44
N SER A 53 -12.26 -8.33 14.83
CA SER A 53 -12.77 -7.65 16.03
C SER A 53 -12.32 -8.38 17.30
N THR A 54 -11.70 -7.65 18.23
CA THR A 54 -11.54 -8.10 19.62
C THR A 54 -12.76 -7.68 20.45
N ALA A 55 -12.96 -8.31 21.61
CA ALA A 55 -14.16 -8.12 22.44
C ALA A 55 -14.26 -6.73 23.11
N SER A 56 -13.21 -5.90 23.07
CA SER A 56 -13.17 -4.60 23.75
C SER A 56 -12.69 -3.47 22.82
N VAL A 57 -13.40 -3.24 21.72
CA VAL A 57 -13.15 -2.09 20.85
C VAL A 57 -14.00 -0.88 21.27
N SER A 58 -13.49 0.32 21.03
CA SER A 58 -14.23 1.57 21.22
C SER A 58 -15.42 1.67 20.25
N GLU A 59 -16.37 2.54 20.57
CA GLU A 59 -17.52 2.80 19.69
C GLU A 59 -17.10 3.36 18.31
N ALA A 60 -16.00 4.12 18.25
CA ALA A 60 -15.46 4.64 17.00
C ALA A 60 -14.92 3.50 16.10
N GLU A 61 -14.14 2.59 16.68
CA GLU A 61 -13.61 1.42 15.97
C GLU A 61 -14.75 0.50 15.50
N ARG A 62 -15.76 0.28 16.35
CA ARG A 62 -16.95 -0.52 15.98
C ARG A 62 -17.66 0.06 14.75
N LYS A 63 -17.83 1.38 14.68
CA LYS A 63 -18.43 2.05 13.51
C LYS A 63 -17.58 1.87 12.25
N ALA A 64 -16.26 2.00 12.36
CA ALA A 64 -15.35 1.78 11.24
C ALA A 64 -15.44 0.33 10.71
N GLN A 65 -15.45 -0.65 11.60
CA GLN A 65 -15.59 -2.08 11.25
C GLN A 65 -16.94 -2.37 10.56
N VAL A 66 -18.04 -1.83 11.08
CA VAL A 66 -19.38 -2.00 10.48
C VAL A 66 -19.42 -1.39 9.09
N TYR A 67 -18.88 -0.18 8.92
CA TYR A 67 -18.81 0.49 7.62
C TYR A 67 -17.98 -0.31 6.61
N TYR A 68 -16.81 -0.81 7.03
CA TYR A 68 -15.96 -1.67 6.21
C TYR A 68 -16.71 -2.93 5.72
N ARG A 69 -17.38 -3.65 6.63
CA ARG A 69 -18.14 -4.87 6.27
C ARG A 69 -19.31 -4.58 5.33
N ALA A 70 -19.94 -3.41 5.43
CA ALA A 70 -20.99 -3.01 4.51
C ALA A 70 -20.44 -2.77 3.10
N CYS A 71 -19.27 -2.12 3.00
CA CYS A 71 -18.58 -1.87 1.73
C CYS A 71 -18.13 -3.17 1.03
N MET A 72 -17.56 -4.11 1.79
CA MET A 72 -17.01 -5.35 1.22
C MET A 72 -18.06 -6.44 0.91
N ASN A 73 -19.35 -6.22 1.22
CA ASN A 73 -20.38 -7.22 1.01
C ASN A 73 -20.92 -7.19 -0.43
N GLU A 74 -20.20 -7.83 -1.34
CA GLU A 74 -20.55 -7.89 -2.77
C GLU A 74 -21.86 -8.66 -3.05
N THR A 75 -22.32 -9.53 -2.14
CA THR A 75 -23.57 -10.30 -2.33
C THR A 75 -24.85 -9.48 -2.17
N ARG A 76 -24.73 -8.23 -1.71
CA ARG A 76 -25.86 -7.30 -1.54
C ARG A 76 -25.98 -6.28 -2.68
N ILE A 77 -25.16 -6.43 -3.73
CA ILE A 77 -25.17 -5.60 -4.95
C ILE A 77 -26.06 -6.26 -6.00
#